data_AF-A0A6M3M5R2-F1
#
_entry.id   AF-A0A6M3M5R2-F1
#
_cell.length_a   1.000
_cell.length_b   1.000
_cell.length_c   1.000
_cell.angle_alpha   90.00
_cell.angle_beta   90.00
_cell.angle_gamma   90.00
#
_symmetry.space_group_name_H-M   'P 1'
#
loop_
_entity.id
_entity.type
_entity.pdbx_description
1 polymer ?
#
loop_
_entity_poly.entity_id
_entity_poly.type
_entity_poly.pdbx_seq_one_letter_code
_entity_poly.pdbx_strand_id
1 'polypeptide(L)' 'MPGMKGLQPGLYLPFGKSQNEKKTVDELPSSYLQWLLEQDWFEKKYERFIEPIEAELDWRTTMDRHFEDD' A
#
# COMPACT_ATOMS: atom_id res chain seq x y z
N MET A 1 -17.12 7.51 -14.36
CA MET A 1 -15.66 7.67 -14.50
C MET A 1 -15.02 6.42 -13.92
N PRO A 2 -14.20 5.66 -14.65
CA PRO A 2 -13.59 4.45 -14.09
C PRO A 2 -12.63 4.88 -12.97
N GLY A 3 -12.91 4.39 -11.76
CA GLY A 3 -12.18 4.76 -10.54
C GLY A 3 -10.70 4.42 -10.69
N MET A 4 -9.87 5.45 -10.57
CA MET A 4 -8.44 5.30 -10.36
C MET A 4 -8.25 4.67 -8.99
N LYS A 5 -8.20 3.34 -8.95
CA LYS A 5 -7.73 2.58 -7.79
C LYS A 5 -6.23 2.83 -7.73
N GLY A 6 -5.72 3.34 -6.60
CA GLY A 6 -4.32 3.76 -6.39
C GLY A 6 -3.27 2.66 -6.61
N LEU A 7 -3.70 1.42 -6.88
CA LEU A 7 -2.88 0.28 -7.20
C LEU A 7 -3.70 -0.72 -8.03
N GLN A 8 -3.04 -1.50 -8.90
CA GLN A 8 -3.70 -2.68 -9.47
C GLN A 8 -4.16 -3.56 -8.29
N PRO A 9 -5.47 -3.81 -8.12
CA PRO A 9 -5.94 -4.69 -7.05
C PRO A 9 -5.28 -6.05 -7.23
N GLY A 10 -4.62 -6.56 -6.19
CA GLY A 10 -3.92 -7.84 -6.29
C GLY A 10 -2.40 -7.79 -6.24
N LEU A 11 -1.75 -6.66 -5.93
CA LEU A 11 -0.30 -6.66 -5.73
C LEU A 11 0.06 -7.39 -4.43
N TYR A 12 0.71 -8.54 -4.54
CA TYR A 12 1.17 -9.34 -3.41
C TYR A 12 2.58 -8.95 -2.98
N LEU A 13 2.77 -8.76 -1.67
CA LEU A 13 4.10 -8.66 -1.09
C LEU A 13 4.73 -10.07 -0.99
N PRO A 14 5.87 -10.34 -1.65
CA PRO A 14 6.44 -11.69 -1.76
C PRO A 14 7.24 -12.12 -0.52
N PHE A 15 6.92 -11.60 0.67
CA PHE A 15 7.64 -11.87 1.91
C PHE A 15 6.74 -11.78 3.13
N GLY A 16 7.29 -12.15 4.29
CA GLY A 16 6.66 -11.96 5.59
C GLY A 16 5.34 -12.72 5.75
N LYS A 17 4.48 -12.18 6.63
CA LYS A 17 3.16 -12.76 6.92
C LYS A 17 2.21 -12.64 5.72
N SER A 18 2.36 -11.60 4.91
CA SER A 18 1.61 -11.36 3.66
C SER A 18 1.78 -12.46 2.62
N GLN A 19 2.97 -13.08 2.52
CA GLN A 19 3.19 -14.22 1.62
C GLN A 19 2.39 -15.46 2.03
N ASN A 20 2.28 -15.73 3.33
CA ASN A 20 1.56 -16.88 3.86
C ASN A 20 0.05 -16.66 3.85
N GLU A 21 -0.38 -15.45 4.18
CA GLU A 21 -1.80 -15.08 4.25
C GLU A 21 -2.38 -14.66 2.89
N LYS A 22 -1.56 -14.58 1.83
CA LYS A 22 -1.94 -14.09 0.50
C LYS A 22 -2.67 -12.74 0.58
N LYS A 23 -2.18 -11.84 1.43
CA LYS A 23 -2.73 -10.49 1.55
C LYS A 23 -2.13 -9.59 0.48
N THR A 24 -2.96 -8.78 -0.14
CA THR A 24 -2.56 -7.76 -1.12
C THR A 24 -2.26 -6.44 -0.41
N VAL A 25 -1.60 -5.51 -1.11
CA VAL A 25 -1.31 -4.18 -0.57
C VAL A 25 -2.58 -3.46 -0.11
N ASP A 26 -3.70 -3.61 -0.81
CA ASP A 26 -4.98 -2.99 -0.44
C ASP A 26 -5.62 -3.59 0.82
N GLU A 27 -5.26 -4.82 1.22
CA GLU A 27 -5.75 -5.47 2.44
C GLU A 27 -4.88 -5.20 3.67
N LEU A 28 -3.67 -4.65 3.48
CA LEU A 28 -2.76 -4.35 4.56
C LEU A 28 -3.09 -3.00 5.20
N PRO A 29 -2.96 -2.86 6.54
CA PRO A 29 -3.23 -1.59 7.20
C PRO A 29 -2.21 -0.53 6.81
N SER A 30 -2.66 0.73 6.70
CA SER A 30 -1.81 1.85 6.27
C SER A 30 -0.57 2.02 7.15
N SER A 31 -0.69 1.79 8.46
CA SER A 31 0.44 1.82 9.38
C SER A 31 1.51 0.78 9.09
N TYR A 32 1.14 -0.39 8.59
CA TYR A 32 2.09 -1.43 8.19
C TYR A 32 2.79 -1.07 6.87
N LEU A 33 2.03 -0.53 5.92
CA LEU A 33 2.56 -0.04 4.65
C LEU A 33 3.55 1.11 4.86
N GLN A 34 3.22 2.06 5.74
CA GLN A 34 4.11 3.15 6.13
C GLN A 34 5.37 2.62 6.82
N TRP A 35 5.22 1.70 7.78
CA TRP A 35 6.37 1.07 8.43
C TRP A 35 7.31 0.38 7.44
N LEU A 36 6.79 -0.28 6.39
CA LEU A 36 7.62 -0.91 5.36
C LEU A 36 8.50 0.11 4.62
N LEU A 37 7.94 1.26 4.25
CA LEU A 37 8.67 2.33 3.55
C LEU A 37 9.79 2.93 4.40
N GLU A 38 9.70 2.86 5.73
CA GLU A 38 10.73 3.33 6.65
C GLU A 38 11.90 2.34 6.82
N GLN A 39 11.83 1.14 6.22
CA GLN A 39 12.87 0.13 6.38
C GLN A 39 13.90 0.16 5.25
N ASP A 40 15.18 0.41 5.59
CA ASP A 40 16.30 0.34 4.64
C ASP A 40 16.38 -0.98 3.85
N TRP A 41 16.03 -2.09 4.50
CA TRP A 41 16.06 -3.42 3.86
C TRP A 41 14.94 -3.59 2.84
N PHE A 42 13.80 -2.93 3.06
CA PHE A 42 12.65 -3.01 2.18
C PHE A 42 12.93 -2.20 0.92
N GLU A 43 13.41 -0.96 1.08
CA GLU A 43 13.81 -0.11 -0.03
C GLU A 43 14.82 -0.82 -0.95
N LYS A 44 15.90 -1.36 -0.38
CA LYS A 44 16.97 -2.02 -1.15
C LYS A 44 16.55 -3.32 -1.83
N LYS A 45 15.59 -4.06 -1.27
CA LYS A 45 15.22 -5.41 -1.73
C LYS A 45 13.95 -5.40 -2.60
N TYR A 46 13.09 -4.42 -2.38
CA TYR A 46 11.74 -4.35 -2.90
C TYR A 46 11.42 -2.97 -3.46
N GLU A 47 12.41 -2.30 -4.06
CA GLU A 47 12.31 -0.97 -4.68
C GLU A 47 11.07 -0.82 -5.58
N ARG A 48 10.77 -1.85 -6.39
CA ARG A 48 9.59 -1.88 -7.28
C ARG A 48 8.23 -1.77 -6.57
N PHE A 49 8.19 -1.94 -5.26
CA PHE A 49 6.96 -1.86 -4.44
C PHE A 49 6.83 -0.52 -3.73
N ILE A 50 7.86 0.34 -3.74
CA ILE A 50 7.83 1.65 -3.08
C ILE A 50 6.75 2.54 -3.69
N GLU A 51 6.88 2.86 -4.97
CA GLU A 51 5.94 3.75 -5.69
C GLU A 51 4.48 3.24 -5.59
N PRO A 52 4.18 1.94 -5.78
CA PRO A 52 2.85 1.41 -5.52
C PRO A 52 2.34 1.68 -4.11
N ILE A 53 3.14 1.37 -3.08
CA ILE A 53 2.71 1.54 -1.68
C ILE A 53 2.49 3.02 -1.35
N GLU A 54 3.34 3.91 -1.84
CA GLU A 54 3.15 5.36 -1.69
C GLU A 54 1.85 5.83 -2.34
N ALA A 55 1.55 5.37 -3.57
CA ALA A 55 0.32 5.71 -4.26
C ALA A 55 -0.94 5.22 -3.53
N GLU A 56 -0.91 4.02 -2.94
CA GLU A 56 -2.02 3.51 -2.11
C GLU A 56 -2.19 4.35 -0.83
N LEU A 57 -1.09 4.70 -0.15
CA LEU A 57 -1.14 5.53 1.06
C LEU A 57 -1.69 6.93 0.76
N ASP A 58 -1.27 7.56 -0.33
CA ASP A 58 -1.78 8.87 -0.77
C ASP A 58 -3.27 8.80 -1.14
N TRP A 59 -3.67 7.76 -1.88
CA TRP A 59 -5.07 7.53 -2.23
C TRP A 59 -5.95 7.36 -0.99
N ARG A 60 -5.52 6.55 -0.01
CA ARG A 60 -6.23 6.38 1.26
C ARG A 60 -6.35 7.69 2.03
N THR A 61 -5.26 8.46 2.10
CA THR A 61 -5.24 9.75 2.80
C THR A 61 -6.15 10.77 2.11
N THR A 62 -6.28 10.71 0.79
CA THR A 62 -7.19 11.57 0.01
C THR A 62 -8.65 11.13 0.18
N MET A 63 -8.92 9.83 0.26
CA MET A 63 -10.26 9.32 0.57
C MET A 63 -10.71 9.67 1.98
N ASP A 64 -9.86 9.47 2.99
CA ASP A 64 -10.17 9.75 4.39
C ASP A 64 -10.55 11.23 4.58
N ARG A 65 -9.78 12.14 3.98
CA ARG A 65 -10.07 13.59 3.94
C ARG A 65 -11.40 13.94 3.25
N HIS A 66 -11.88 13.11 2.33
CA HIS A 66 -13.16 13.35 1.66
C HIS A 66 -14.37 13.00 2.52
N PHE A 67 -14.19 12.28 3.63
CA PHE A 67 -15.26 11.91 4.56
C PHE A 67 -15.38 12.86 5.76
N GLU A 68 -14.43 13.76 5.98
CA GLU A 68 -14.45 14.72 7.10
C GLU A 68 -15.13 16.07 6.76
N ASP A 69 -15.49 16.31 5.49
CA ASP A 69 -16.05 17.58 4.99
C ASP A 69 -17.59 17.54 4.70
N ASP A 70 -18.32 16.51 5.16
CA ASP A 70 -19.80 16.40 5.01
C ASP A 70 -20.57 16.54 6.34
#